data_AF-H2CQF8-F1
#
_entry.id   AF-H2CQF8-F1
#
_cell.length_a   1.000
_cell.length_b   1.000
_cell.length_c   1.000
_cell.angle_alpha   90.00
_cell.angle_beta   90.00
_cell.angle_gamma   90.00
#
_symmetry.space_group_name_H-M   'P 1'
#
loop_
_entity.id
_entity.type
_entity.pdbx_description
1 polymer ?
#
loop_
_entity_poly.entity_id
_entity_poly.type
_entity_poly.pdbx_seq_one_letter_code
_entity_poly.pdbx_strand_id
1 'polypeptide(L)'
;NIVSPQRNGPLMGIVQDTLCGIYKICRRDSFLTKEQVMNLMLWVPDWDGAIPPPAIFKPRPRWTGKQIISMAFPSGLNLLRVDKDGSPLAEKFSPLNDGGLLIHGGQLMYGMLSKKTVGASGGGVIHTIFNEYGPDTCVKFFTGAQTIVGYWLLHHGFSIGIGDTIPDQNTINKIEEAVRNRKQEVEEITASATENTLEALPGMNVRETFESKVSRALNNARDEAGDATEKSLKDLNNAIQMARSGSKGSAINISQMTALVGQQSVEGKRIPFGFKYRTLPHFTKDDYSPESRGFVENSYLRGLTRTEFFFHAMAGRR
;
A
#
# COMPACT_ATOMS: atom_id res chain seq x y z
N ASN A 1 -14.00 24.49 5.37
CA ASN A 1 -14.50 23.41 4.49
C ASN A 1 -13.68 22.13 4.64
N ILE A 2 -13.71 21.50 5.82
CA ILE A 2 -12.98 20.23 6.08
C ILE A 2 -13.80 19.04 5.57
N VAL A 3 -15.11 19.05 5.81
CA VAL A 3 -16.08 18.06 5.32
C VAL A 3 -16.87 18.66 4.16
N SER A 4 -17.09 17.86 3.10
CA SER A 4 -17.85 18.27 1.92
C SER A 4 -19.17 17.52 1.79
N PRO A 5 -20.26 18.21 1.38
CA PRO A 5 -21.56 17.59 1.13
C PRO A 5 -21.55 16.66 -0.09
N GLN A 6 -20.54 16.73 -0.97
CA GLN A 6 -20.50 15.88 -2.18
C GLN A 6 -20.42 14.38 -1.85
N ARG A 7 -19.71 14.02 -0.77
CA ARG A 7 -19.49 12.62 -0.36
C ARG A 7 -19.83 12.38 1.11
N ASN A 8 -20.42 13.37 1.79
CA ASN A 8 -20.66 13.35 3.24
C ASN A 8 -19.43 12.89 4.03
N GLY A 9 -18.26 13.44 3.67
CA GLY A 9 -16.98 13.00 4.23
C GLY A 9 -15.88 14.06 4.16
N PRO A 10 -14.79 13.85 4.90
CA PRO A 10 -13.66 14.79 4.93
C PRO A 10 -12.98 14.87 3.56
N LEU A 11 -12.68 16.08 3.10
CA LEU A 11 -11.82 16.34 1.94
C LEU A 11 -10.34 16.43 2.34
N MET A 12 -10.09 16.85 3.58
CA MET A 12 -8.75 17.03 4.14
C MET A 12 -8.39 15.84 5.04
N GLY A 13 -7.12 15.45 4.98
CA GLY A 13 -6.56 14.32 5.72
C GLY A 13 -5.09 14.55 6.02
N ILE A 14 -4.53 13.77 6.94
CA ILE A 14 -3.07 13.70 7.10
C ILE A 14 -2.50 12.99 5.86
N VAL A 15 -1.49 13.60 5.24
CA VAL A 15 -0.89 13.14 3.97
C VAL A 15 0.63 13.12 4.04
N GLN A 16 1.25 12.48 3.04
CA GLN A 16 2.71 12.49 2.81
C GLN A 16 3.52 12.12 4.06
N ASP A 17 4.50 12.94 4.42
CA ASP A 17 5.47 12.67 5.47
C ASP A 17 4.82 12.51 6.84
N THR A 18 3.86 13.36 7.18
CA THR A 18 3.10 13.24 8.43
C THR A 18 2.32 11.91 8.46
N LEU A 19 1.80 11.44 7.33
CA LEU A 19 1.08 10.17 7.28
C LEU A 19 2.01 8.96 7.42
N CYS A 20 3.21 9.02 6.85
CA CYS A 20 4.22 7.98 7.04
C CYS A 20 4.77 8.00 8.48
N GLY A 21 5.07 9.18 9.00
CA GLY A 21 5.59 9.37 10.35
C GLY A 21 4.59 8.97 11.43
N ILE A 22 3.30 9.31 11.28
CA ILE A 22 2.27 8.93 12.26
C ILE A 22 2.07 7.41 12.29
N TYR A 23 2.19 6.74 11.15
CA TYR A 23 2.16 5.28 11.09
C TYR A 23 3.37 4.67 11.83
N LYS A 24 4.57 5.21 11.62
CA LYS A 24 5.81 4.73 12.28
C LYS A 24 5.84 5.01 13.77
N ILE A 25 5.48 6.22 14.21
CA ILE A 25 5.49 6.59 15.63
C ILE A 25 4.45 5.76 16.42
N CYS A 26 3.32 5.41 15.80
CA CYS A 26 2.29 4.59 16.44
C CYS A 26 2.63 3.09 16.53
N ARG A 27 3.79 2.61 16.04
CA ARG A 27 4.16 1.20 16.23
C ARG A 27 4.44 0.87 17.70
N ARG A 28 4.27 -0.40 18.09
CA ARG A 28 4.45 -0.88 19.47
C ARG A 28 5.90 -0.83 19.96
N ASP A 29 6.84 -0.95 19.04
CA ASP A 29 8.28 -0.91 19.25
C ASP A 29 8.84 0.53 19.36
N SER A 30 7.99 1.55 19.14
CA SER A 30 8.39 2.95 19.24
C SER A 30 8.32 3.47 20.67
N PHE A 31 9.49 3.57 21.30
CA PHE A 31 9.65 4.12 22.65
C PHE A 31 10.46 5.42 22.63
N LEU A 32 9.99 6.39 23.42
CA LEU A 32 10.58 7.71 23.55
C LEU A 32 11.18 7.90 24.94
N THR A 33 12.32 8.58 24.97
CA THR A 33 12.99 9.00 26.21
C THR A 33 12.33 10.24 26.80
N LYS A 34 12.53 10.49 28.10
CA LYS A 34 11.97 11.68 28.78
C LYS A 34 12.35 12.99 28.07
N GLU A 35 13.59 13.11 27.62
CA GLU A 35 14.11 14.29 26.92
C GLU A 35 13.41 14.51 25.57
N GLN A 36 13.24 13.45 24.78
CA GLN A 36 12.52 13.51 23.51
C GLN A 36 11.05 13.90 23.73
N VAL A 37 10.42 13.33 24.76
CA VAL A 37 9.02 13.59 25.12
C VAL A 37 8.83 15.05 25.53
N MET A 38 9.72 15.59 26.36
CA MET A 38 9.69 17.01 26.76
C MET A 38 9.76 17.94 25.55
N ASN A 39 10.65 17.65 24.59
CA ASN A 39 10.75 18.46 23.37
C ASN A 39 9.50 18.32 22.48
N LEU A 40 8.93 17.11 22.36
CA LEU A 40 7.71 16.88 21.58
C LEU A 40 6.48 17.58 22.18
N MET A 41 6.39 17.69 23.51
CA MET A 41 5.28 18.33 24.20
C MET A 41 5.15 19.82 23.90
N LEU A 42 6.27 20.50 23.64
CA LEU A 42 6.27 21.93 23.26
C LEU A 42 5.52 22.18 21.95
N TRP A 43 5.34 21.16 21.13
CA TRP A 43 4.64 21.23 19.84
C TRP A 43 3.16 20.85 19.92
N VAL A 44 2.69 20.37 21.08
CA VAL A 44 1.29 20.01 21.30
C VAL A 44 0.48 21.30 21.52
N PRO A 45 -0.57 21.56 20.73
CA PRO A 45 -1.42 22.73 20.92
C PRO A 45 -2.21 22.60 22.23
N ASP A 46 -2.34 23.71 22.96
CA ASP A 46 -3.09 23.79 24.23
C ASP A 46 -2.65 22.77 25.30
N TRP A 47 -1.36 22.42 25.34
CA TRP A 47 -0.81 21.53 26.35
C TRP A 47 -1.01 22.10 27.77
N ASP A 48 -1.50 21.25 28.68
CA ASP A 48 -1.84 21.56 30.06
C ASP A 48 -0.61 21.73 30.98
N GLY A 49 0.60 21.56 30.45
CA GLY A 49 1.85 21.64 31.21
C GLY A 49 2.19 20.36 31.99
N ALA A 50 1.33 19.33 31.95
CA ALA A 50 1.53 18.09 32.67
C ALA A 50 2.18 17.04 31.77
N ILE A 51 3.27 16.44 32.25
CA ILE A 51 3.87 15.29 31.57
C ILE A 51 3.07 14.04 31.95
N PRO A 52 2.44 13.32 31.00
CA PRO A 52 1.72 12.10 31.24
C PRO A 52 2.63 11.04 31.87
N PRO A 53 2.09 10.11 32.67
CA PRO A 53 2.86 9.02 33.22
C PRO A 53 3.45 8.14 32.11
N PRO A 54 4.71 7.68 32.25
CA PRO A 54 5.32 6.79 31.27
C PRO A 54 4.57 5.45 31.21
N ALA A 55 4.47 4.86 30.01
CA ALA A 55 3.95 3.50 29.86
C ALA A 55 4.80 2.45 30.58
N ILE A 56 6.12 2.68 30.65
CA ILE A 56 7.08 1.78 31.31
C ILE A 56 7.85 2.58 32.35
N PHE A 57 7.80 2.14 33.61
CA PHE A 57 8.48 2.83 34.73
C PHE A 57 9.91 2.32 35.00
N LYS A 58 10.13 1.01 34.90
CA LYS A 58 11.42 0.35 35.16
C LYS A 58 11.88 -0.42 33.92
N PRO A 59 13.19 -0.52 33.63
CA PRO A 59 14.32 0.02 34.40
C PRO A 59 14.54 1.53 34.23
N ARG A 60 14.03 2.11 33.13
CA ARG A 60 14.03 3.56 32.88
C ARG A 60 12.66 3.99 32.36
N PRO A 61 12.20 5.21 32.68
CA PRO A 61 10.92 5.70 32.19
C PRO A 61 10.92 5.80 30.66
N ARG A 62 9.93 5.19 30.03
CA ARG A 62 9.69 5.24 28.57
C ARG A 62 8.23 5.52 28.28
N TRP A 63 8.00 6.36 27.28
CA TRP A 63 6.69 6.67 26.72
C TRP A 63 6.54 5.99 25.37
N THR A 64 5.32 5.63 25.01
CA THR A 64 5.03 5.10 23.67
C THR A 64 4.68 6.23 22.72
N GLY A 65 4.93 6.04 21.43
CA GLY A 65 4.49 7.03 20.43
C GLY A 65 2.96 7.20 20.38
N LYS A 66 2.19 6.14 20.70
CA LYS A 66 0.73 6.23 20.85
C LYS A 66 0.31 7.20 21.95
N GLN A 67 0.99 7.19 23.11
CA GLN A 67 0.73 8.14 24.19
C GLN A 67 0.96 9.58 23.74
N ILE A 68 2.03 9.83 22.97
CA ILE A 68 2.34 11.18 22.51
C ILE A 68 1.34 11.70 21.48
N ILE A 69 0.97 10.87 20.50
CA ILE A 69 -0.07 11.23 19.53
C ILE A 69 -1.44 11.40 20.20
N SER A 70 -1.70 10.68 21.27
CA SER A 70 -2.96 10.83 22.02
C SER A 70 -3.16 12.23 22.58
N MET A 71 -2.08 12.96 22.88
CA MET A 71 -2.18 14.35 23.35
C MET A 71 -2.71 15.31 22.28
N ALA A 72 -2.65 14.94 21.00
CA ALA A 72 -3.25 15.74 19.93
C ALA A 72 -4.77 15.50 19.81
N PHE A 73 -5.32 14.41 20.35
CA PHE A 73 -6.75 14.14 20.29
C PHE A 73 -7.53 14.99 21.31
N PRO A 74 -8.75 15.43 20.96
CA PRO A 74 -9.63 16.06 21.93
C PRO A 74 -10.08 15.09 23.03
N SER A 75 -10.27 15.62 24.23
CA SER A 75 -10.75 14.86 25.39
C SER A 75 -12.13 14.25 25.12
N GLY A 76 -12.29 12.96 25.44
CA GLY A 76 -13.56 12.26 25.26
C GLY A 76 -13.75 11.61 23.89
N LEU A 77 -12.80 11.78 22.94
CA LEU A 77 -12.92 11.16 21.61
C LEU A 77 -12.99 9.65 21.73
N ASN A 78 -14.03 9.05 21.15
CA ASN A 78 -14.22 7.61 21.13
C ASN A 78 -14.33 7.13 19.68
N LEU A 79 -13.49 6.17 19.29
CA LEU A 79 -13.54 5.56 17.97
C LEU A 79 -13.09 4.12 18.04
N LEU A 80 -13.98 3.21 17.63
CA LEU A 80 -13.67 1.79 17.49
C LEU A 80 -13.74 1.42 16.00
N ARG A 81 -12.65 0.86 15.49
CA ARG A 81 -12.59 0.25 14.17
C ARG A 81 -12.00 -1.13 14.30
N VAL A 82 -12.82 -2.14 14.13
CA VAL A 82 -12.38 -3.53 14.17
C VAL A 82 -12.03 -3.97 12.75
N ASP A 83 -10.88 -4.61 12.58
CA ASP A 83 -10.55 -5.22 11.30
C ASP A 83 -11.54 -6.35 10.99
N LYS A 84 -11.83 -6.53 9.70
CA LYS A 84 -12.83 -7.49 9.21
C LYS A 84 -12.34 -8.93 9.23
N ASP A 85 -11.38 -9.24 10.09
CA ASP A 85 -10.87 -10.59 10.22
C ASP A 85 -11.89 -11.46 10.97
N GLY A 86 -11.99 -12.72 10.56
CA GLY A 86 -12.87 -13.72 11.17
C GLY A 86 -12.45 -14.15 12.58
N SER A 87 -11.58 -13.37 13.23
CA SER A 87 -11.06 -13.66 14.56
C SER A 87 -12.15 -13.56 15.64
N PRO A 88 -12.02 -14.33 16.73
CA PRO A 88 -12.90 -14.24 17.89
C PRO A 88 -12.98 -12.82 18.45
N LEU A 89 -14.10 -12.47 19.06
CA LEU A 89 -14.33 -11.12 19.61
C LEU A 89 -13.28 -10.69 20.65
N ALA A 90 -12.73 -11.64 21.42
CA ALA A 90 -11.68 -11.37 22.40
C ALA A 90 -10.37 -10.90 21.74
N GLU A 91 -9.99 -11.52 20.62
CA GLU A 91 -8.78 -11.15 19.86
C GLU A 91 -8.96 -9.81 19.13
N LYS A 92 -10.21 -9.39 18.89
CA LYS A 92 -10.52 -8.08 18.29
C LYS A 92 -10.23 -6.90 19.22
N PHE A 93 -10.32 -7.09 20.54
CA PHE A 93 -9.99 -6.06 21.54
C PHE A 93 -8.55 -6.16 22.06
N SER A 94 -7.83 -7.24 21.74
CA SER A 94 -6.41 -7.42 22.05
C SER A 94 -5.65 -7.99 20.83
N PRO A 95 -5.52 -7.21 19.75
CA PRO A 95 -4.95 -7.70 18.49
C PRO A 95 -3.46 -8.00 18.63
N LEU A 96 -3.01 -9.17 18.18
CA LEU A 96 -1.58 -9.54 18.20
C LEU A 96 -0.73 -8.63 17.30
N ASN A 97 -1.24 -8.30 16.11
CA ASN A 97 -0.54 -7.50 15.10
C ASN A 97 -0.88 -6.01 15.15
N ASP A 98 -1.48 -5.53 16.25
CA ASP A 98 -1.95 -4.14 16.37
C ASP A 98 -2.92 -3.74 15.25
N GLY A 99 -3.69 -4.71 14.75
CA GLY A 99 -4.78 -4.51 13.81
C GLY A 99 -5.95 -3.77 14.43
N GLY A 100 -6.76 -3.14 13.59
CA GLY A 100 -7.86 -2.29 14.02
C GLY A 100 -7.41 -0.96 14.65
N LEU A 101 -8.33 -0.32 15.36
CA LEU A 101 -8.13 0.95 16.06
C LEU A 101 -9.10 1.04 17.23
N LEU A 102 -8.60 1.40 18.41
CA LEU A 102 -9.42 1.83 19.54
C LEU A 102 -8.86 3.12 20.13
N ILE A 103 -9.66 4.17 20.02
CA ILE A 103 -9.48 5.43 20.75
C ILE A 103 -10.59 5.49 21.81
N HIS A 104 -10.22 5.68 23.06
CA HIS A 104 -11.16 5.79 24.17
C HIS A 104 -10.82 7.01 25.02
N GLY A 105 -11.80 7.89 25.23
CA GLY A 105 -11.61 9.09 26.05
C GLY A 105 -10.53 10.06 25.56
N GLY A 106 -10.19 10.03 24.26
CA GLY A 106 -9.06 10.80 23.71
C GLY A 106 -7.71 10.09 23.80
N GLN A 107 -7.66 8.83 24.23
CA GLN A 107 -6.42 8.03 24.30
C GLN A 107 -6.42 6.90 23.28
N LEU A 108 -5.33 6.75 22.53
CA LEU A 108 -5.11 5.66 21.59
C LEU A 108 -4.64 4.41 22.34
N MET A 109 -5.55 3.46 22.51
CA MET A 109 -5.32 2.23 23.26
C MET A 109 -4.54 1.21 22.43
N TYR A 110 -5.00 0.93 21.22
CA TYR A 110 -4.32 0.05 20.26
C TYR A 110 -4.60 0.49 18.82
N GLY A 111 -3.80 -0.03 17.89
CA GLY A 111 -3.95 0.22 16.47
C GLY A 111 -2.89 1.17 15.90
N MET A 112 -2.61 1.00 14.62
CA MET A 112 -1.73 1.88 13.85
C MET A 112 -2.54 2.91 13.07
N LEU A 113 -2.13 4.17 13.15
CA LEU A 113 -2.77 5.23 12.38
C LEU A 113 -2.30 5.17 10.92
N SER A 114 -3.23 4.92 10.01
CA SER A 114 -2.99 4.82 8.56
C SER A 114 -3.93 5.74 7.80
N LYS A 115 -3.82 5.79 6.47
CA LYS A 115 -4.74 6.55 5.61
C LYS A 115 -6.22 6.25 5.89
N LYS A 116 -6.55 5.02 6.32
CA LYS A 116 -7.91 4.60 6.64
C LYS A 116 -8.47 5.29 7.89
N THR A 117 -7.61 5.72 8.82
CA THR A 117 -8.00 6.28 10.12
C THR A 117 -7.82 7.80 10.18
N VAL A 118 -6.68 8.30 9.71
CA VAL A 118 -6.31 9.74 9.77
C VAL A 118 -6.26 10.41 8.40
N GLY A 119 -6.69 9.71 7.34
CA GLY A 119 -6.87 10.30 6.01
C GLY A 119 -8.26 10.88 5.80
N ALA A 120 -8.55 11.23 4.54
CA ALA A 120 -9.86 11.68 4.08
C ALA A 120 -10.87 10.53 3.94
N SER A 121 -11.02 9.71 4.99
CA SER A 121 -11.92 8.56 5.04
C SER A 121 -13.20 8.88 5.80
N GLY A 122 -14.34 8.39 5.29
CA GLY A 122 -15.61 8.44 6.00
C GLY A 122 -15.53 7.64 7.31
N GLY A 123 -15.91 8.27 8.42
CA GLY A 123 -15.85 7.66 9.75
C GLY A 123 -14.43 7.46 10.28
N GLY A 124 -13.45 8.18 9.71
CA GLY A 124 -12.12 8.31 10.30
C GLY A 124 -12.10 9.31 11.46
N VAL A 125 -10.95 9.43 12.11
CA VAL A 125 -10.71 10.32 13.25
C VAL A 125 -11.11 11.76 12.93
N ILE A 126 -10.71 12.26 11.76
CA ILE A 126 -10.98 13.64 11.33
C ILE A 126 -12.49 13.87 11.15
N HIS A 127 -13.20 12.87 10.61
CA HIS A 127 -14.64 12.99 10.42
C HIS A 127 -15.38 13.03 11.76
N THR A 128 -14.99 12.17 12.71
CA THR A 128 -15.56 12.14 14.06
C THR A 128 -15.28 13.43 14.82
N ILE A 129 -14.02 13.91 14.83
CA ILE A 129 -13.67 15.16 15.51
C ILE A 129 -14.46 16.34 14.94
N PHE A 130 -14.57 16.44 13.61
CA PHE A 130 -15.31 17.53 12.97
C PHE A 130 -16.79 17.54 13.37
N ASN A 131 -17.42 16.35 13.43
CA ASN A 131 -18.84 16.23 13.72
C ASN A 131 -19.17 16.41 15.22
N GLU A 132 -18.32 15.91 16.11
CA GLU A 132 -18.57 15.95 17.57
C GLU A 132 -18.03 17.22 18.24
N TYR A 133 -16.88 17.71 17.81
CA TYR A 133 -16.15 18.80 18.48
C TYR A 133 -16.00 20.07 17.63
N GLY A 134 -16.51 20.05 16.39
CA GLY A 134 -16.52 21.20 15.49
C GLY A 134 -15.21 21.43 14.72
N PRO A 135 -15.21 22.44 13.84
CA PRO A 135 -14.12 22.72 12.91
C PRO A 135 -12.83 23.18 13.60
N ASP A 136 -12.91 24.03 14.62
CA ASP A 136 -11.73 24.61 15.26
C ASP A 136 -10.89 23.55 15.96
N THR A 137 -11.55 22.62 16.68
CA THR A 137 -10.91 21.46 17.30
C THR A 137 -10.25 20.54 16.26
N CYS A 138 -10.89 20.39 15.10
CA CYS A 138 -10.34 19.61 13.99
C CYS A 138 -9.05 20.25 13.43
N VAL A 139 -9.03 21.58 13.28
CA VAL A 139 -7.82 22.33 12.87
C VAL A 139 -6.71 22.19 13.91
N LYS A 140 -7.02 22.29 15.20
CA LYS A 140 -6.05 22.05 16.28
C LYS A 140 -5.44 20.66 16.21
N PHE A 141 -6.27 19.63 15.97
CA PHE A 141 -5.78 18.27 15.76
C PHE A 141 -4.84 18.17 14.55
N PHE A 142 -5.17 18.78 13.41
CA PHE A 142 -4.29 18.80 12.23
C PHE A 142 -2.93 19.42 12.56
N THR A 143 -2.92 20.59 13.19
CA THR A 143 -1.71 21.30 13.59
C THR A 143 -0.88 20.45 14.55
N GLY A 144 -1.48 19.94 15.63
CA GLY A 144 -0.79 19.12 16.62
C GLY A 144 -0.23 17.83 16.06
N ALA A 145 -1.01 17.09 15.26
CA ALA A 145 -0.51 15.88 14.62
C ALA A 145 0.65 16.16 13.66
N GLN A 146 0.58 17.25 12.88
CA GLN A 146 1.64 17.64 11.95
C GLN A 146 2.92 18.09 12.64
N THR A 147 2.82 18.92 13.69
CA THR A 147 4.00 19.44 14.41
C THR A 147 4.69 18.35 15.22
N ILE A 148 3.94 17.53 15.97
CA ILE A 148 4.48 16.42 16.76
C ILE A 148 5.19 15.42 15.85
N VAL A 149 4.50 14.95 14.80
CA VAL A 149 5.05 13.95 13.89
C VAL A 149 6.19 14.53 13.06
N GLY A 150 6.08 15.78 12.59
CA GLY A 150 7.12 16.45 11.83
C GLY A 150 8.41 16.59 12.64
N TYR A 151 8.31 17.03 13.89
CA TYR A 151 9.46 17.10 14.79
C TYR A 151 10.05 15.71 15.09
N TRP A 152 9.20 14.72 15.36
CA TRP A 152 9.67 13.35 15.58
C TRP A 152 10.40 12.80 14.34
N LEU A 153 9.83 13.00 13.15
CA LEU A 153 10.38 12.51 11.89
C LEU A 153 11.70 13.21 11.53
N LEU A 154 11.85 14.50 11.87
CA LEU A 154 13.10 15.25 11.69
C LEU A 154 14.28 14.57 12.41
N HIS A 155 14.05 14.04 13.61
CA HIS A 155 15.09 13.37 14.40
C HIS A 155 15.22 11.87 14.10
N HIS A 156 14.14 11.21 13.70
CA HIS A 156 14.17 9.78 13.36
C HIS A 156 14.73 9.53 11.95
N GLY A 157 14.45 10.44 11.02
CA GLY A 157 14.77 10.30 9.60
C GLY A 157 13.86 9.31 8.88
N PHE A 158 13.66 9.54 7.59
CA PHE A 158 13.02 8.59 6.70
C PHE A 158 13.59 8.75 5.29
N SER A 159 13.93 7.63 4.65
CA SER A 159 14.49 7.62 3.31
C SER A 159 14.15 6.31 2.61
N ILE A 160 14.16 6.33 1.28
CA ILE A 160 14.02 5.14 0.44
C ILE A 160 15.25 5.05 -0.46
N GLY A 161 15.84 3.87 -0.55
CA GLY A 161 16.96 3.59 -1.43
C GLY A 161 16.68 2.42 -2.36
N ILE A 162 17.63 2.14 -3.27
CA ILE A 162 17.53 0.96 -4.14
C ILE A 162 17.53 -0.35 -3.33
N GLY A 163 18.17 -0.35 -2.15
CA GLY A 163 18.14 -1.49 -1.22
C GLY A 163 16.73 -1.88 -0.75
N ASP A 164 15.78 -0.95 -0.75
CA ASP A 164 14.38 -1.25 -0.42
C ASP A 164 13.64 -2.01 -1.55
N THR A 165 14.22 -2.06 -2.75
CA THR A 165 13.64 -2.74 -3.92
C THR A 165 14.31 -4.07 -4.26
N ILE A 166 15.36 -4.46 -3.52
CA ILE A 166 16.09 -5.71 -3.78
C ILE A 166 15.44 -6.84 -2.96
N PRO A 167 14.88 -7.87 -3.60
CA PRO A 167 14.34 -9.03 -2.92
C PRO A 167 15.47 -10.03 -2.58
N ASP A 168 15.21 -10.95 -1.66
CA ASP A 168 16.11 -12.06 -1.37
C ASP A 168 16.10 -13.12 -2.48
N GLN A 169 17.17 -13.89 -2.59
CA GLN A 169 17.32 -14.89 -3.67
C GLN A 169 16.21 -15.94 -3.67
N ASN A 170 15.71 -16.35 -2.50
CA ASN A 170 14.62 -17.31 -2.42
C ASN A 170 13.33 -16.74 -3.01
N THR A 171 13.06 -15.46 -2.78
CA THR A 171 11.91 -14.77 -3.36
C THR A 171 12.07 -14.58 -4.86
N ILE A 172 13.28 -14.26 -5.34
CA ILE A 172 13.58 -14.21 -6.77
C ILE A 172 13.21 -15.53 -7.44
N ASN A 173 13.68 -16.64 -6.89
CA ASN A 173 13.40 -17.97 -7.45
C ASN A 173 11.89 -18.28 -7.45
N LYS A 174 11.16 -17.89 -6.39
CA LYS A 174 9.69 -18.04 -6.33
C LYS A 174 8.96 -17.20 -7.37
N ILE A 175 9.42 -15.96 -7.61
CA ILE A 175 8.84 -15.08 -8.64
C ILE A 175 9.06 -15.71 -10.02
N GLU A 176 10.28 -16.17 -10.31
CA GLU A 176 10.60 -16.80 -11.59
C GLU A 176 9.81 -18.10 -11.80
N GLU A 177 9.65 -18.92 -10.75
CA GLU A 177 8.83 -20.11 -10.81
C GLU A 177 7.35 -19.78 -11.07
N ALA A 178 6.79 -18.79 -10.38
CA ALA A 178 5.41 -18.35 -10.60
C ALA A 178 5.20 -17.85 -12.03
N VAL A 179 6.12 -17.04 -12.57
CA VAL A 179 6.04 -16.55 -13.96
C VAL A 179 6.16 -17.70 -14.95
N ARG A 180 7.09 -18.64 -14.74
CA ARG A 180 7.29 -19.81 -15.61
C ARG A 180 6.03 -20.69 -15.67
N ASN A 181 5.41 -20.98 -14.52
CA ASN A 181 4.18 -21.78 -14.46
C ASN A 181 3.04 -21.12 -15.25
N ARG A 182 2.93 -19.79 -15.18
CA ARG A 182 1.90 -19.03 -15.91
C ARG A 182 2.20 -18.90 -17.40
N LYS A 183 3.48 -18.82 -17.80
CA LYS A 183 3.86 -18.90 -19.22
C LYS A 183 3.49 -20.27 -19.81
N GLN A 184 3.73 -21.36 -19.06
CA GLN A 184 3.33 -22.71 -19.47
C GLN A 184 1.80 -22.82 -19.62
N GLU A 185 1.01 -22.25 -18.69
CA GLU A 185 -0.45 -22.18 -18.81
C GLU A 185 -0.88 -21.46 -20.11
N VAL A 186 -0.18 -20.39 -20.51
CA VAL A 186 -0.46 -19.68 -21.78
C VAL A 186 -0.08 -20.52 -23.00
N GLU A 187 1.00 -21.28 -22.94
CA GLU A 187 1.40 -22.21 -24.01
C GLU A 187 0.35 -23.31 -24.21
N GLU A 188 -0.16 -23.89 -23.12
CA GLU A 188 -1.24 -24.89 -23.15
C GLU A 188 -2.52 -24.31 -23.76
N ILE A 189 -2.93 -23.10 -23.35
CA ILE A 189 -4.09 -22.41 -23.94
C ILE A 189 -3.88 -22.15 -25.44
N THR A 190 -2.65 -21.84 -25.85
CA THR A 190 -2.29 -21.59 -27.25
C THR A 190 -2.32 -22.88 -28.08
N ALA A 191 -1.85 -23.99 -27.51
CA ALA A 191 -1.96 -25.31 -28.12
C ALA A 191 -3.42 -25.72 -28.32
N SER A 192 -4.27 -25.58 -27.29
CA SER A 192 -5.70 -25.89 -27.40
C SER A 192 -6.44 -25.02 -28.43
N ALA A 193 -6.04 -23.74 -28.55
CA ALA A 193 -6.58 -22.86 -29.58
C ALA A 193 -6.17 -23.28 -31.00
N THR A 194 -4.95 -23.79 -31.17
CA THR A 194 -4.42 -24.25 -32.46
C THR A 194 -5.04 -25.59 -32.88
N GLU A 195 -5.31 -26.47 -31.92
CA GLU A 195 -5.96 -27.77 -32.12
C GLU A 195 -7.49 -27.67 -32.24
N ASN A 196 -8.07 -26.46 -32.17
CA ASN A 196 -9.51 -26.20 -32.17
C ASN A 196 -10.28 -26.92 -31.03
N THR A 197 -9.62 -27.23 -29.92
CA THR A 197 -10.24 -27.84 -28.73
C THR A 197 -10.74 -26.79 -27.72
N LEU A 198 -10.44 -25.50 -27.96
CA LEU A 198 -10.86 -24.40 -27.10
C LEU A 198 -12.34 -24.05 -27.26
N GLU A 199 -13.14 -24.36 -26.25
CA GLU A 199 -14.54 -23.93 -26.19
C GLU A 199 -14.69 -22.43 -25.92
N ALA A 200 -15.62 -21.79 -26.64
CA ALA A 200 -15.96 -20.39 -26.49
C ALA A 200 -16.80 -20.17 -25.22
N LEU A 201 -16.49 -19.11 -24.47
CA LEU A 201 -17.31 -18.69 -23.34
C LEU A 201 -18.62 -18.05 -23.82
N PRO A 202 -19.72 -18.14 -23.04
CA PRO A 202 -21.00 -17.55 -23.42
C PRO A 202 -20.87 -16.06 -23.76
N GLY A 203 -21.32 -15.68 -24.96
CA GLY A 203 -21.28 -14.28 -25.43
C GLY A 203 -19.93 -13.79 -25.94
N MET A 204 -18.93 -14.69 -26.10
CA MET A 204 -17.61 -14.35 -26.65
C MET A 204 -17.26 -15.22 -27.86
N ASN A 205 -16.50 -14.66 -28.80
CA ASN A 205 -15.91 -15.47 -29.87
C ASN A 205 -14.74 -16.34 -29.34
N VAL A 206 -14.33 -17.36 -30.10
CA VAL A 206 -13.19 -18.23 -29.72
C VAL A 206 -11.92 -17.40 -29.49
N ARG A 207 -11.65 -16.41 -30.36
CA ARG A 207 -10.49 -15.51 -30.24
C ARG A 207 -10.57 -14.60 -29.01
N GLU A 208 -11.76 -14.11 -28.69
CA GLU A 208 -11.97 -13.27 -27.49
C GLU A 208 -11.86 -14.10 -26.22
N THR A 209 -12.34 -15.34 -26.25
CA THR A 209 -12.19 -16.31 -25.18
C THR A 209 -10.71 -16.62 -24.93
N PHE A 210 -9.94 -16.85 -26.01
CA PHE A 210 -8.49 -17.03 -25.93
C PHE A 210 -7.80 -15.83 -25.27
N GLU A 211 -8.04 -14.61 -25.78
CA GLU A 211 -7.45 -13.38 -25.23
C GLU A 211 -7.85 -13.14 -23.77
N SER A 212 -9.08 -13.46 -23.39
CA SER A 212 -9.58 -13.35 -22.01
C SER A 212 -8.87 -14.33 -21.08
N LYS A 213 -8.76 -15.61 -21.46
CA LYS A 213 -8.07 -16.64 -20.66
C LYS A 213 -6.59 -16.30 -20.48
N VAL A 214 -5.90 -15.92 -21.55
CA VAL A 214 -4.48 -15.54 -21.50
C VAL A 214 -4.26 -14.28 -20.65
N SER A 215 -5.08 -13.24 -20.84
CA SER A 215 -4.96 -12.01 -20.03
C SER A 215 -5.18 -12.28 -18.55
N ARG A 216 -6.11 -13.18 -18.21
CA ARG A 216 -6.34 -13.60 -16.83
C ARG A 216 -5.14 -14.34 -16.25
N ALA A 217 -4.57 -15.31 -16.98
CA ALA A 217 -3.39 -16.04 -16.55
C ALA A 217 -2.19 -15.11 -16.27
N LEU A 218 -1.95 -14.13 -17.16
CA LEU A 218 -0.85 -13.17 -17.03
C LEU A 218 -1.08 -12.13 -15.91
N ASN A 219 -2.33 -11.72 -15.67
CA ASN A 219 -2.65 -10.86 -14.52
C ASN A 219 -2.47 -11.62 -13.20
N ASN A 220 -2.90 -12.89 -13.15
CA ASN A 220 -2.68 -13.74 -11.98
C ASN A 220 -1.18 -13.94 -11.70
N ALA A 221 -0.35 -14.07 -12.75
CA ALA A 221 1.10 -14.17 -12.60
C ALA A 221 1.69 -12.95 -11.87
N ARG A 222 1.23 -11.75 -12.24
CA ARG A 222 1.64 -10.49 -11.60
C ARG A 222 1.18 -10.42 -10.14
N ASP A 223 -0.06 -10.79 -9.87
CA ASP A 223 -0.61 -10.73 -8.51
C ASP A 223 0.09 -11.74 -7.59
N GLU A 224 0.32 -12.97 -8.05
CA GLU A 224 1.02 -14.02 -7.30
C GLU A 224 2.48 -13.65 -7.01
N ALA A 225 3.20 -13.12 -8.01
CA ALA A 225 4.56 -12.62 -7.80
C ALA A 225 4.60 -11.39 -6.88
N GLY A 226 3.60 -10.51 -6.98
CA GLY A 226 3.46 -9.35 -6.09
C GLY A 226 3.24 -9.76 -4.65
N ASP A 227 2.34 -10.71 -4.40
CA ASP A 227 2.06 -11.26 -3.07
C ASP A 227 3.27 -11.97 -2.47
N ALA A 228 4.00 -12.76 -3.29
CA ALA A 228 5.24 -13.40 -2.86
C ALA A 228 6.29 -12.35 -2.42
N THR A 229 6.39 -11.26 -3.18
CA THR A 229 7.29 -10.15 -2.88
C THR A 229 6.89 -9.44 -1.59
N GLU A 230 5.62 -9.06 -1.44
CA GLU A 230 5.15 -8.34 -0.26
C GLU A 230 5.32 -9.16 1.03
N LYS A 231 5.11 -10.49 0.96
CA LYS A 231 5.32 -11.40 2.09
C LYS A 231 6.80 -11.59 2.44
N SER A 232 7.69 -11.51 1.46
CA SER A 232 9.14 -11.68 1.68
C SER A 232 9.81 -10.46 2.29
N LEU A 233 9.34 -9.28 1.90
CA LEU A 233 9.94 -8.03 2.29
C LEU A 233 9.61 -7.74 3.77
N LYS A 234 10.65 -7.38 4.51
CA LYS A 234 10.53 -7.09 5.94
C LYS A 234 9.61 -5.89 6.16
N ASP A 235 8.86 -5.89 7.25
CA ASP A 235 8.03 -4.76 7.67
C ASP A 235 8.85 -3.49 8.00
N LEU A 236 10.17 -3.64 8.18
CA LEU A 236 11.13 -2.54 8.35
C LEU A 236 11.47 -1.82 7.03
N ASN A 237 11.15 -2.41 5.88
CA ASN A 237 11.44 -1.84 4.56
C ASN A 237 10.66 -0.53 4.36
N ASN A 238 11.36 0.51 3.90
CA ASN A 238 10.77 1.85 3.82
C ASN A 238 9.68 1.96 2.74
N ALA A 239 9.84 1.24 1.62
CA ALA A 239 8.83 1.21 0.57
C ALA A 239 7.52 0.58 1.07
N ILE A 240 7.63 -0.51 1.83
CA ILE A 240 6.46 -1.16 2.46
C ILE A 240 5.79 -0.25 3.47
N GLN A 241 6.56 0.45 4.31
CA GLN A 241 5.99 1.36 5.29
C GLN A 241 5.22 2.52 4.62
N MET A 242 5.69 3.02 3.47
CA MET A 242 4.94 4.02 2.69
C MET A 242 3.63 3.45 2.13
N ALA A 243 3.68 2.25 1.55
CA ALA A 243 2.49 1.60 1.00
C ALA A 243 1.45 1.25 2.07
N ARG A 244 1.89 0.68 3.22
CA ARG A 244 1.02 0.30 4.34
C ARG A 244 0.43 1.50 5.08
N SER A 245 1.22 2.57 5.28
CA SER A 245 0.69 3.84 5.80
C SER A 245 -0.32 4.49 4.85
N GLY A 246 -0.18 4.24 3.54
CA GLY A 246 -0.96 4.86 2.48
C GLY A 246 -0.50 6.29 2.16
N SER A 247 0.72 6.65 2.56
CA SER A 247 1.33 7.96 2.29
C SER A 247 1.65 8.15 0.81
N LYS A 248 2.34 7.17 0.20
CA LYS A 248 2.62 7.14 -1.23
C LYS A 248 2.94 5.72 -1.70
N GLY A 249 2.58 5.43 -2.94
CA GLY A 249 2.75 4.10 -3.52
C GLY A 249 1.70 3.09 -3.04
N SER A 250 1.69 1.94 -3.69
CA SER A 250 0.81 0.82 -3.43
C SER A 250 1.61 -0.49 -3.53
N ALA A 251 1.04 -1.60 -3.07
CA ALA A 251 1.65 -2.93 -3.20
C ALA A 251 2.02 -3.24 -4.67
N ILE A 252 1.19 -2.78 -5.60
CA ILE A 252 1.45 -2.85 -7.05
C ILE A 252 2.77 -2.17 -7.43
N ASN A 253 3.04 -0.97 -6.92
CA ASN A 253 4.27 -0.25 -7.29
C ASN A 253 5.51 -0.98 -6.79
N ILE A 254 5.45 -1.55 -5.59
CA ILE A 254 6.54 -2.36 -5.01
C ILE A 254 6.76 -3.62 -5.85
N SER A 255 5.68 -4.31 -6.23
CA SER A 255 5.73 -5.47 -7.11
C SER A 255 6.36 -5.13 -8.47
N GLN A 256 6.02 -3.99 -9.08
CA GLN A 256 6.60 -3.59 -10.38
C GLN A 256 8.08 -3.20 -10.30
N MET A 257 8.50 -2.57 -9.21
CA MET A 257 9.91 -2.24 -8.99
C MET A 257 10.76 -3.48 -8.74
N THR A 258 10.21 -4.49 -8.06
CA THR A 258 10.95 -5.61 -7.49
C THR A 258 10.80 -6.90 -8.32
N ALA A 259 9.56 -7.29 -8.64
CA ALA A 259 9.20 -8.57 -9.23
C ALA A 259 9.02 -8.51 -10.75
N LEU A 260 7.92 -7.94 -11.24
CA LEU A 260 7.67 -7.77 -12.67
C LEU A 260 6.69 -6.62 -12.96
N VAL A 261 6.83 -5.99 -14.12
CA VAL A 261 5.92 -4.90 -14.52
C VAL A 261 4.54 -5.43 -14.94
N GLY A 262 4.51 -6.57 -15.65
CA GLY A 262 3.29 -7.26 -16.08
C GLY A 262 2.78 -6.87 -17.47
N GLN A 263 1.60 -7.35 -17.81
CA GLN A 263 0.99 -7.19 -19.13
C GLN A 263 0.69 -5.72 -19.46
N GLN A 264 1.23 -5.24 -20.58
CA GLN A 264 0.91 -3.94 -21.15
C GLN A 264 -0.35 -4.05 -22.01
N SER A 265 -1.30 -3.14 -21.79
CA SER A 265 -2.56 -3.12 -22.52
C SER A 265 -2.77 -1.80 -23.25
N VAL A 266 -3.38 -1.93 -24.43
CA VAL A 266 -3.69 -0.85 -25.34
C VAL A 266 -5.17 -1.05 -25.70
N GLU A 267 -6.04 -0.16 -25.23
CA GLU A 267 -7.49 -0.12 -25.52
C GLU A 267 -8.24 -1.29 -24.85
N GLY A 268 -7.78 -1.68 -23.66
CA GLY A 268 -8.31 -2.83 -22.93
C GLY A 268 -7.93 -4.17 -23.55
N LYS A 269 -7.08 -4.19 -24.58
CA LYS A 269 -6.57 -5.40 -25.25
C LYS A 269 -5.05 -5.49 -25.09
N ARG A 270 -4.48 -6.68 -25.26
CA ARG A 270 -3.01 -6.83 -25.41
C ARG A 270 -2.53 -6.07 -26.65
N ILE A 271 -1.23 -5.76 -26.71
CA ILE A 271 -0.64 -4.93 -27.77
C ILE A 271 -1.09 -5.41 -29.16
N PRO A 272 -1.81 -4.61 -29.95
CA PRO A 272 -2.36 -5.06 -31.24
C PRO A 272 -1.24 -5.31 -32.28
N PHE A 273 -1.56 -6.08 -33.31
CA PHE A 273 -0.67 -6.24 -34.45
C PHE A 273 -0.66 -4.96 -35.29
N GLY A 274 0.35 -4.11 -35.07
CA GLY A 274 0.56 -2.90 -35.87
C GLY A 274 1.19 -3.17 -37.24
N PHE A 275 1.94 -4.27 -37.37
CA PHE A 275 2.45 -4.76 -38.66
C PHE A 275 1.58 -5.93 -39.15
N LYS A 276 1.79 -6.34 -40.41
CA LYS A 276 1.09 -7.48 -41.02
C LYS A 276 1.27 -8.76 -40.17
N TYR A 277 0.24 -9.09 -39.40
CA TYR A 277 0.14 -10.24 -38.49
C TYR A 277 1.26 -10.33 -37.42
N ARG A 278 1.80 -9.20 -36.95
CA ARG A 278 2.80 -9.18 -35.86
C ARG A 278 2.86 -7.81 -35.17
N THR A 279 3.41 -7.78 -33.95
CA THR A 279 3.54 -6.56 -33.14
C THR A 279 4.77 -5.73 -33.50
N LEU A 280 5.94 -6.37 -33.65
CA LEU A 280 7.21 -5.76 -34.06
C LEU A 280 7.88 -6.58 -35.17
N PRO A 281 8.78 -5.99 -35.98
CA PRO A 281 9.48 -6.71 -37.04
C PRO A 281 10.41 -7.82 -36.52
N HIS A 282 10.75 -7.80 -35.22
CA HIS A 282 11.57 -8.80 -34.53
C HIS A 282 10.82 -10.10 -34.21
N PHE A 283 9.48 -10.08 -34.21
CA PHE A 283 8.67 -11.26 -33.95
C PHE A 283 8.22 -11.92 -35.26
N THR A 284 7.98 -13.23 -35.18
CA THR A 284 7.40 -14.02 -36.25
C THR A 284 5.92 -13.62 -36.46
N LYS A 285 5.37 -14.03 -37.61
CA LYS A 285 3.95 -13.77 -37.89
C LYS A 285 3.08 -14.71 -37.05
N ASP A 286 1.92 -14.20 -36.66
CA ASP A 286 0.91 -14.91 -35.88
C ASP A 286 1.42 -15.41 -34.51
N ASP A 287 2.39 -14.69 -33.95
CA ASP A 287 2.93 -14.96 -32.61
C ASP A 287 2.03 -14.36 -31.52
N TYR A 288 1.33 -15.24 -30.80
CA TYR A 288 0.42 -14.90 -29.69
C TYR A 288 1.06 -15.07 -28.29
N SER A 289 2.37 -15.35 -28.24
CA SER A 289 3.12 -15.48 -26.99
C SER A 289 3.00 -14.24 -26.09
N PRO A 290 3.20 -14.38 -24.77
CA PRO A 290 3.20 -13.24 -23.85
C PRO A 290 4.17 -12.14 -24.29
N GLU A 291 5.40 -12.51 -24.68
CA GLU A 291 6.48 -11.58 -25.02
C GLU A 291 6.18 -10.76 -26.29
N SER A 292 5.67 -11.42 -27.34
CA SER A 292 5.24 -10.74 -28.58
C SER A 292 4.09 -9.78 -28.32
N ARG A 293 3.21 -10.10 -27.38
CA ARG A 293 1.96 -9.37 -27.10
C ARG A 293 2.08 -8.39 -25.93
N GLY A 294 3.30 -8.05 -25.49
CA GLY A 294 3.56 -6.97 -24.53
C GLY A 294 3.49 -7.36 -23.06
N PHE A 295 3.69 -8.63 -22.73
CA PHE A 295 3.98 -9.03 -21.35
C PHE A 295 5.41 -8.64 -21.00
N VAL A 296 5.57 -7.91 -19.90
CA VAL A 296 6.87 -7.49 -19.38
C VAL A 296 7.20 -8.33 -18.16
N GLU A 297 8.16 -9.23 -18.32
CA GLU A 297 8.61 -10.15 -17.27
C GLU A 297 9.61 -9.48 -16.33
N ASN A 298 10.40 -8.53 -16.85
CA ASN A 298 11.39 -7.84 -16.04
C ASN A 298 10.76 -6.82 -15.10
N SER A 299 11.41 -6.60 -13.96
CA SER A 299 11.12 -5.49 -13.04
C SER A 299 11.91 -4.24 -13.42
N TYR A 300 11.54 -3.08 -12.87
CA TYR A 300 12.33 -1.86 -13.06
C TYR A 300 13.75 -1.97 -12.49
N LEU A 301 13.95 -2.79 -11.45
CA LEU A 301 15.28 -3.05 -10.90
C LEU A 301 16.18 -3.83 -11.89
N ARG A 302 15.63 -4.86 -12.54
CA ARG A 302 16.35 -5.66 -13.56
C ARG A 302 16.60 -4.88 -14.84
N GLY A 303 15.68 -3.97 -15.16
CA GLY A 303 15.68 -3.21 -16.41
C GLY A 303 14.92 -3.94 -17.52
N LEU A 304 14.34 -3.14 -18.41
CA LEU A 304 13.48 -3.62 -19.50
C LEU A 304 14.31 -3.98 -20.72
N THR A 305 13.95 -5.06 -21.41
CA THR A 305 14.46 -5.33 -22.76
C THR A 305 13.95 -4.28 -23.75
N ARG A 306 14.58 -4.19 -24.93
CA ARG A 306 14.22 -3.20 -25.96
C ARG A 306 12.77 -3.33 -26.44
N THR A 307 12.27 -4.56 -26.57
CA THR A 307 10.88 -4.85 -26.97
C THR A 307 9.91 -4.49 -25.85
N GLU A 308 10.19 -4.90 -24.61
CA GLU A 308 9.40 -4.55 -23.43
C GLU A 308 9.31 -3.05 -23.21
N PHE A 309 10.44 -2.34 -23.35
CA PHE A 309 10.49 -0.88 -23.22
C PHE A 309 9.56 -0.20 -24.23
N PHE A 310 9.58 -0.64 -25.49
CA PHE A 310 8.71 -0.08 -26.52
C PHE A 310 7.22 -0.34 -26.24
N PHE A 311 6.87 -1.57 -25.82
CA PHE A 311 5.49 -1.89 -25.44
C PHE A 311 5.03 -1.13 -24.20
N HIS A 312 5.91 -0.95 -23.22
CA HIS A 312 5.64 -0.16 -22.03
C HIS A 312 5.44 1.32 -22.37
N ALA A 313 6.29 1.89 -23.24
CA ALA A 313 6.12 3.26 -23.73
C ALA A 313 4.83 3.44 -24.54
N MET A 314 4.44 2.44 -25.34
CA MET A 314 3.18 2.46 -26.10
C MET A 314 1.97 2.47 -25.17
N ALA A 315 1.97 1.65 -24.12
CA ALA A 315 0.91 1.64 -23.12
C ALA A 315 0.87 2.94 -22.30
N GLY A 316 2.04 3.49 -21.93
CA GLY A 316 2.16 4.72 -21.15
C GLY A 316 1.81 6.00 -21.92
N ARG A 317 1.77 5.98 -23.26
CA ARG A 317 1.38 7.13 -24.09
C ARG A 317 -0.14 7.36 -24.15
N ARG A 318 -0.94 6.38 -23.71
CA ARG A 318 -2.39 6.49 -23.65
C ARG A 318 -2.86 7.42 -22.56
#